data_AF-F4ZSJ3-F1
#
_entry.id   AF-F4ZSJ3-F1
#
_cell.length_a   1.000
_cell.length_b   1.000
_cell.length_c   1.000
_cell.angle_alpha   90.00
_cell.angle_beta   90.00
_cell.angle_gamma   90.00
#
_symmetry.space_group_name_H-M   'P 1'
#
loop_
_entity.id
_entity.type
_entity.pdbx_description
1 polymer ?
#
loop_
_entity_poly.entity_id
_entity_poly.type
_entity_poly.pdbx_seq_one_letter_code
_entity_poly.pdbx_strand_id
1 'polypeptide(L)' 'MPAPVRISLACCLNMCGAVHASDIGLVGIHRKPP' A
#
# COMPACT_ATOMS: atom_id res chain seq x y z
N MET A 1 20.16 -4.49 -2.93
CA MET A 1 19.51 -5.26 -1.85
C MET A 1 19.50 -6.73 -2.25
N PRO A 2 19.81 -7.67 -1.36
CA PRO A 2 20.04 -9.08 -1.71
C PRO A 2 18.77 -9.86 -2.12
N ALA A 3 17.57 -9.26 -2.04
CA ALA A 3 16.31 -9.80 -2.55
C ALA A 3 15.49 -8.70 -3.26
N PRO A 4 14.62 -9.05 -4.23
CA PRO A 4 13.73 -8.09 -4.85
C PRO A 4 12.74 -7.55 -3.82
N VAL A 5 12.71 -6.22 -3.66
CA VAL A 5 11.75 -5.56 -2.78
C VAL A 5 10.48 -5.27 -3.56
N ARG A 6 9.34 -5.74 -3.07
CA ARG A 6 8.03 -5.46 -3.64
C ARG A 6 7.41 -4.26 -2.93
N ILE A 7 7.18 -3.20 -3.71
CA ILE A 7 6.53 -1.98 -3.25
C ILE A 7 5.19 -1.88 -3.96
N SER A 8 4.11 -1.69 -3.20
CA SER A 8 2.75 -1.65 -3.72
C SER A 8 1.98 -0.45 -3.16
N LEU A 9 1.08 0.11 -3.97
CA LEU A 9 0.27 1.27 -3.62
C LEU A 9 -1.23 0.92 -3.67
N ALA A 10 -1.94 1.20 -2.59
CA ALA A 10 -3.40 1.22 -2.57
C ALA A 10 -3.89 2.68 -2.65
N CYS A 11 -4.84 2.96 -3.54
CA CYS A 11 -5.42 4.31 -3.65
C CYS A 11 -6.33 4.68 -2.47
N CYS A 12 -6.86 3.68 -1.76
CA CYS A 12 -7.75 3.84 -0.61
C CYS A 12 -7.62 2.62 0.33
N LEU A 13 -8.30 2.69 1.48
CA LEU A 13 -8.24 1.63 2.51
C LEU A 13 -8.77 0.27 2.05
N ASN A 14 -9.50 0.21 0.94
CA ASN A 14 -10.06 -1.03 0.40
C ASN A 14 -9.01 -1.94 -0.25
N MET A 15 -7.79 -1.44 -0.48
CA MET A 15 -6.62 -2.22 -0.97
C MET A 15 -6.99 -3.24 -2.05
N CYS A 16 -7.36 -2.80 -3.26
CA CYS A 16 -7.77 -3.64 -4.40
C CYS A 16 -6.64 -4.54 -4.98
N GLY A 17 -5.70 -4.98 -4.14
CA GLY A 17 -4.55 -5.82 -4.45
C GLY A 17 -3.81 -6.23 -3.16
N ALA A 18 -2.75 -7.02 -3.29
CA ALA A 18 -2.00 -7.58 -2.16
C ALA A 18 -1.01 -6.58 -1.51
N VAL A 19 -1.46 -5.33 -1.30
CA VAL A 19 -0.64 -4.26 -0.70
C VAL A 19 -0.23 -4.62 0.73
N HIS A 20 -1.09 -5.33 1.46
CA HIS A 20 -0.79 -5.86 2.80
C HIS A 20 0.26 -6.98 2.81
N ALA A 21 0.54 -7.61 1.67
CA ALA A 21 1.52 -8.69 1.53
C ALA A 21 2.81 -8.23 0.82
N SER A 22 3.00 -6.92 0.70
CA SER A 22 4.20 -6.31 0.10
C SER A 22 5.21 -5.97 1.18
N ASP A 23 6.51 -5.99 0.85
CA ASP A 23 7.56 -5.58 1.79
C ASP A 23 7.33 -4.14 2.28
N ILE A 24 6.87 -3.28 1.37
CA ILE A 24 6.46 -1.91 1.68
C ILE A 24 5.11 -1.62 1.02
N GLY A 25 4.07 -1.46 1.84
CA GLY A 25 2.73 -1.06 1.41
C GLY A 25 2.47 0.42 1.67
N LEU A 26 2.09 1.17 0.65
CA LEU A 26 1.61 2.55 0.76
C LEU A 26 0.10 2.61 0.57
N VAL A 27 -0.61 3.33 1.44
CA VAL A 27 -2.07 3.43 1.40
C VAL A 27 -2.48 4.90 1.47
N GLY A 28 -3.23 5.35 0.47
CA GLY A 28 -3.87 6.67 0.50
C GLY A 28 -4.98 6.71 1.55
N ILE A 29 -4.91 7.67 2.48
CA ILE A 29 -5.99 7.94 3.45
C ILE A 29 -6.34 9.42 3.48
N HIS A 30 -7.64 9.71 3.61
CA HIS A 30 -8.09 11.05 3.95
C HIS A 30 -7.96 11.24 5.47
N ARG A 31 -7.23 12.27 5.88
CA ARG A 31 -7.09 12.66 7.30
C ARG A 31 -8.06 13.76 7.73
N LYS A 32 -8.78 14.35 6.76
CA LYS A 32 -9.86 15.32 6.97
C LYS A 32 -11.18 14.59 6.66
N PRO A 33 -12.20 14.66 7.53
CA PRO A 33 -13.54 14.19 7.18
C PRO A 33 -14.01 14.89 5.89
N PRO A 34 -14.74 14.18 5.01
CA PRO A 34 -15.25 14.74 3.76
C PRO A 34 -16.05 16.02 3.98
#